data_AF-A0A1F5TP49-F1
#
_entry.id   AF-A0A1F5TP49-F1
#
_cell.length_a   1.000
_cell.length_b   1.000
_cell.length_c   1.000
_cell.angle_alpha   90.00
_cell.angle_beta   90.00
_cell.angle_gamma   90.00
#
_symmetry.space_group_name_H-M   'P 1'
#
loop_
_entity.id
_entity.type
_entity.pdbx_description
1 polymer ?
#
loop_
_entity_poly.entity_id
_entity_poly.type
_entity_poly.pdbx_seq_one_letter_code
_entity_poly.pdbx_strand_id
1 'polypeptide(L)'
;MDNTKITPTSDYFAPNTVNKLKDLYAITTMEHLISIADKLRNPGGFANSIGVGEKEFQAIIQKAKQKIKAPKYSGRKYPTGGL
;
A
#
# COMPACT_ATOMS: atom_id res chain seq x y z
N MET A 1 0.48 4.08 -24.48
CA MET A 1 -0.43 4.52 -23.41
C MET A 1 -0.22 3.58 -22.24
N ASP A 2 0.47 4.09 -21.24
CA ASP A 2 0.83 3.42 -19.99
C ASP A 2 -0.41 2.91 -19.26
N ASN A 3 -0.53 1.59 -19.12
CA ASN A 3 -1.50 0.96 -18.23
C ASN A 3 -0.98 1.07 -16.79
N THR A 4 -0.95 2.28 -16.22
CA THR A 4 -0.72 2.46 -14.79
C THR A 4 -1.92 1.84 -14.09
N LYS A 5 -1.75 0.63 -13.56
CA LYS A 5 -2.77 -0.11 -12.83
C LYS A 5 -3.10 0.65 -11.54
N ILE A 6 -4.04 1.58 -11.64
CA ILE A 6 -4.53 2.35 -10.49
C ILE A 6 -5.11 1.34 -9.51
N THR A 7 -4.46 1.20 -8.36
CA THR A 7 -4.89 0.22 -7.36
C THR A 7 -5.77 0.91 -6.33
N PRO A 8 -7.08 0.58 -6.26
CA PRO A 8 -7.98 1.25 -5.32
C PRO A 8 -7.70 0.82 -3.87
N THR A 9 -7.99 1.69 -2.91
CA THR A 9 -7.87 1.37 -1.47
C THR A 9 -8.82 0.25 -1.03
N SER A 10 -9.91 0.02 -1.78
CA SER A 10 -10.87 -1.06 -1.52
C SER A 10 -10.31 -2.48 -1.67
N ASP A 11 -9.16 -2.65 -2.32
CA ASP A 11 -8.49 -3.97 -2.43
C ASP A 11 -7.79 -4.38 -1.12
N TYR A 12 -7.53 -3.42 -0.22
CA TYR A 12 -6.74 -3.62 1.00
C TYR A 12 -7.47 -3.27 2.29
N PHE A 13 -8.49 -2.41 2.22
CA PHE A 13 -9.18 -1.89 3.38
C PHE A 13 -10.66 -2.25 3.36
N ALA A 14 -11.24 -2.41 4.54
CA ALA A 14 -12.68 -2.57 4.70
C ALA A 14 -13.43 -1.34 4.16
N PRO A 15 -14.66 -1.49 3.64
CA PRO A 15 -15.42 -0.39 3.05
C PRO A 15 -15.61 0.80 4.01
N ASN A 16 -15.72 0.54 5.32
CA ASN A 16 -15.78 1.59 6.34
C ASN A 16 -14.50 2.45 6.38
N THR A 17 -13.33 1.82 6.31
CA THR A 17 -12.03 2.50 6.27
C THR A 17 -11.83 3.21 4.94
N VAL A 18 -12.26 2.63 3.83
CA VAL A 18 -12.22 3.27 2.49
C VAL A 18 -13.06 4.54 2.48
N ASN A 19 -14.26 4.50 3.07
CA ASN A 19 -15.10 5.68 3.20
C ASN A 19 -14.42 6.76 4.07
N LYS A 20 -13.81 6.39 5.21
CA LYS A 20 -13.04 7.34 6.02
C LYS A 20 -11.85 7.94 5.28
N LEU A 21 -11.11 7.14 4.51
CA LEU A 21 -10.00 7.61 3.68
C LEU A 21 -10.45 8.60 2.60
N LYS A 22 -11.60 8.32 1.97
CA LYS A 22 -12.20 9.20 0.98
C LYS A 22 -12.75 10.48 1.61
N ASP A 23 -13.42 10.38 2.74
CA ASP A 23 -14.12 11.50 3.39
C ASP A 23 -13.14 12.44 4.11
N LEU A 24 -12.20 11.88 4.90
CA LEU A 24 -11.26 12.67 5.70
C LEU A 24 -10.09 13.22 4.90
N TYR A 25 -9.62 12.47 3.89
CA TYR A 25 -8.35 12.75 3.22
C TYR A 25 -8.45 12.78 1.70
N ALA A 26 -9.64 12.59 1.11
CA ALA A 26 -9.83 12.47 -0.35
C ALA A 26 -8.95 11.39 -1.00
N ILE A 27 -8.61 10.33 -0.25
CA ILE A 27 -7.76 9.24 -0.72
C ILE A 27 -8.61 8.11 -1.30
N THR A 28 -8.48 7.89 -2.60
CA THR A 28 -9.20 6.83 -3.34
C THR A 28 -8.28 5.73 -3.88
N THR A 29 -6.97 5.98 -3.94
CA THR A 29 -5.97 5.07 -4.51
C THR A 29 -4.85 4.75 -3.53
N MET A 30 -4.28 3.55 -3.64
CA MET A 30 -3.15 3.13 -2.81
C MET A 30 -1.89 3.92 -3.11
N GLU A 31 -1.67 4.38 -4.33
CA GLU A 31 -0.53 5.25 -4.67
C GLU A 31 -0.62 6.59 -3.92
N HIS A 32 -1.80 7.19 -3.87
CA HIS A 32 -2.03 8.42 -3.14
C HIS A 32 -1.86 8.20 -1.63
N LEU A 33 -2.41 7.11 -1.10
CA LEU A 33 -2.23 6.68 0.29
C LEU A 33 -0.75 6.49 0.65
N ILE A 34 0.02 5.79 -0.20
CA ILE A 34 1.45 5.54 -0.02
C ILE A 34 2.22 6.85 -0.03
N SER A 35 1.92 7.76 -0.96
CA SER A 35 2.59 9.07 -1.04
C SER A 35 2.38 9.90 0.23
N ILE A 36 1.16 9.88 0.78
CA ILE A 36 0.84 10.56 2.03
C ILE A 36 1.50 9.87 3.22
N ALA A 37 1.47 8.54 3.28
CA ALA A 37 2.14 7.75 4.31
C ALA A 37 3.66 7.97 4.33
N ASP A 38 4.28 8.18 3.18
CA ASP A 38 5.71 8.48 3.05
C ASP A 38 6.05 9.89 3.57
N LYS A 39 5.13 10.85 3.40
CA LYS A 39 5.26 12.23 3.92
C LYS A 39 4.89 12.37 5.39
N LEU A 40 4.17 11.39 5.97
CA LEU A 40 3.73 11.42 7.34
C LEU A 40 4.88 11.07 8.30
N ARG A 41 5.30 12.06 9.10
CA ARG A 41 6.28 11.88 10.17
C ARG A 41 5.77 10.96 11.30
N ASN A 42 4.45 10.75 11.39
CA ASN A 42 3.81 9.92 12.41
C ASN A 42 2.63 9.10 11.82
N PRO A 43 2.88 7.89 11.28
CA PRO A 43 1.86 7.10 10.59
C PRO A 43 0.80 6.49 11.54
N GLY A 44 1.09 6.39 12.84
CA GLY A 44 0.14 5.85 13.84
C GLY A 44 -1.10 6.69 14.03
N GLY A 45 -0.95 8.03 14.08
CA GLY A 45 -2.09 8.95 14.21
C GLY A 45 -3.02 8.91 12.99
N PHE A 46 -2.45 8.76 11.80
CA PHE A 46 -3.20 8.60 10.56
C PHE A 46 -3.96 7.28 10.54
N ALA A 47 -3.28 6.16 10.87
CA ALA A 47 -3.90 4.85 10.95
C ALA A 47 -5.10 4.85 11.92
N ASN A 48 -4.92 5.44 13.12
CA ASN A 48 -5.98 5.52 14.11
C ASN A 48 -7.17 6.37 13.64
N SER A 49 -6.91 7.46 12.91
CA SER A 49 -7.97 8.33 12.33
C SER A 49 -8.86 7.60 11.33
N ILE A 50 -8.30 6.65 10.57
CA ILE A 50 -9.06 5.80 9.64
C ILE A 50 -9.58 4.51 10.30
N GLY A 51 -9.38 4.35 11.61
CA GLY A 51 -9.84 3.20 12.40
C GLY A 51 -9.05 1.91 12.13
N VAL A 52 -7.78 2.02 11.74
CA VAL A 52 -6.87 0.90 11.51
C VAL A 52 -5.75 0.96 12.55
N GLY A 53 -5.35 -0.19 13.10
CA GLY A 53 -4.18 -0.24 13.99
C GLY A 53 -2.90 0.14 13.25
N GLU A 54 -1.96 0.82 13.92
CA GLU A 54 -0.69 1.24 13.31
C GLU A 54 0.05 0.09 12.61
N LYS A 55 0.14 -1.07 13.28
CA LYS A 55 0.80 -2.27 12.75
C LYS A 55 0.11 -2.81 11.49
N GLU A 56 -1.22 -2.87 11.50
CA GLU A 56 -2.03 -3.30 10.35
C GLU A 56 -1.86 -2.33 9.17
N PHE A 57 -1.92 -1.03 9.44
CA PHE A 57 -1.72 0.00 8.44
C PHE A 57 -0.32 -0.11 7.81
N GLN A 58 0.74 -0.21 8.60
CA GLN A 58 2.09 -0.39 8.08
C GLN A 58 2.22 -1.67 7.24
N ALA A 59 1.64 -2.79 7.68
CA ALA A 59 1.67 -4.04 6.93
C ALA A 59 0.96 -3.91 5.57
N ILE A 60 -0.19 -3.22 5.52
CA ILE A 60 -0.93 -2.95 4.28
C ILE A 60 -0.13 -2.04 3.35
N ILE A 61 0.46 -0.96 3.86
CA ILE A 61 1.31 -0.06 3.06
C ILE A 61 2.52 -0.79 2.51
N GLN A 62 3.19 -1.62 3.31
CA GLN A 62 4.33 -2.45 2.88
C GLN A 62 3.91 -3.43 1.77
N LYS A 63 2.79 -4.14 1.95
CA LYS A 63 2.25 -5.08 0.97
C LYS A 63 1.86 -4.40 -0.35
N ALA A 64 1.26 -3.22 -0.27
CA ALA A 64 0.90 -2.42 -1.43
C ALA A 64 2.15 -1.87 -2.13
N LYS A 65 3.15 -1.37 -1.39
CA LYS A 65 4.46 -0.97 -1.94
C LYS A 65 5.12 -2.12 -2.69
N GLN A 66 5.09 -3.35 -2.16
CA GLN A 66 5.64 -4.53 -2.87
C GLN A 66 4.87 -4.86 -4.16
N LYS A 67 3.54 -4.80 -4.15
CA LYS A 67 2.71 -5.04 -5.34
C LYS A 67 2.89 -3.96 -6.42
N ILE A 68 3.03 -2.70 -6.03
CA ILE A 68 3.19 -1.56 -6.95
C ILE A 68 4.63 -1.46 -7.48
N LYS A 69 5.63 -1.79 -6.65
CA LYS A 69 7.06 -1.76 -6.99
C LYS A 69 7.59 -3.07 -7.56
N ALA A 70 6.74 -3.97 -8.07
CA ALA A 70 7.22 -5.18 -8.74
C ALA A 70 7.32 -4.96 -10.26
N PRO A 71 8.43 -4.40 -10.80
CA PRO A 71 8.81 -4.78 -12.15
C PRO A 71 9.12 -6.28 -12.12
N LYS A 72 8.65 -6.98 -13.16
CA LYS A 72 9.04 -8.35 -13.48
C LYS A 72 10.56 -8.53 -13.26
N TYR A 73 10.95 -9.29 -12.25
CA TYR A 73 12.09 -10.20 -12.35
C TYR A 73 11.57 -11.62 -12.22
N SER A 74 10.87 -12.01 -13.28
CA SER A 74 10.84 -13.39 -13.71
C SER A 74 12.21 -13.71 -14.31
N GLY A 75 12.95 -14.60 -13.66
CA GLY A 75 14.03 -15.36 -14.30
C GLY A 75 15.45 -15.07 -13.81
N ARG A 76 15.95 -15.91 -12.88
CA ARG A 76 16.86 -17.01 -13.25
C ARG A 76 16.93 -18.03 -12.11
N LYS A 77 16.42 -19.23 -12.37
CA LYS A 77 16.93 -20.45 -11.70
C LYS A 77 18.43 -20.48 -11.96
N TYR A 78 19.23 -20.51 -10.91
CA TYR A 78 20.42 -21.34 -10.89
C TYR A 78 20.28 -22.27 -9.69
N PRO A 79 20.00 -23.57 -9.89
CA PRO A 79 20.48 -24.56 -8.95
C PRO A 79 22.02 -24.64 -9.09
N THR A 80 22.66 -25.25 -8.09
CA THR A 80 24.01 -25.84 -8.13
C THR A 80 25.12 -25.07 -7.42
N GLY A 81 25.67 -25.71 -6.37
CA GLY A 81 26.95 -25.45 -5.70
C GLY A 81 26.79 -24.80 -4.31
N GLY A 82 26.85 -25.49 -3.17
CA GLY A 82 27.55 -26.74 -2.92
C GLY A 82 29.06 -26.55 -3.06
N LEU A 83 29.64 -25.65 -2.25
CA LEU A 83 31.06 -25.58 -1.90
C LEU A 83 31.16 -25.15 -0.43
#